data_AF-V4HD89-F1
#
_entry.id   AF-V4HD89-F1
#
_cell.length_a   1.000
_cell.length_b   1.000
_cell.length_c   1.000
_cell.angle_alpha   90.00
_cell.angle_beta   90.00
_cell.angle_gamma   90.00
#
_symmetry.space_group_name_H-M   'P 1'
#
loop_
_entity.id
_entity.type
_entity.pdbx_description
1 polymer ?
#
loop_
_entity_poly.entity_id
_entity_poly.type
_entity_poly.pdbx_seq_one_letter_code
_entity_poly.pdbx_strand_id
1 'polypeptide(L)'
;MTPVPLHLSAAGTGGVWYPLVLALAALGGAVLLGGGLAAFLRRGSRSYLLVALALGTLLARTGVAVAAELGLLGAGVHHVAEHGLDVVMAGLVIAAVYYARGATGGAST
;
A
#
# COMPACT_ATOMS: atom_id res chain seq x y z
N MET A 1 44.19 -6.49 -6.35
CA MET A 1 42.73 -6.57 -6.10
C MET A 1 42.18 -5.17 -6.16
N THR A 2 41.62 -4.75 -7.30
CA THR A 2 40.98 -3.44 -7.44
C THR A 2 39.63 -3.49 -6.71
N PRO A 3 39.36 -2.60 -5.73
CA PRO A 3 38.08 -2.61 -5.03
C PRO A 3 36.98 -2.31 -6.05
N VAL A 4 36.04 -3.25 -6.20
CA VAL A 4 34.81 -3.02 -6.96
C VAL A 4 34.06 -1.88 -6.27
N PRO A 5 33.71 -0.81 -6.98
CA PRO A 5 32.99 0.29 -6.36
C PRO A 5 31.63 -0.18 -5.87
N LEU A 6 31.34 -0.02 -4.57
CA LEU A 6 30.07 -0.43 -3.94
C LEU A 6 28.84 0.25 -4.56
N HIS A 7 29.02 1.39 -5.25
CA HIS A 7 27.96 2.07 -5.99
C HIS A 7 27.60 1.40 -7.33
N LEU A 8 28.38 0.42 -7.80
CA LEU A 8 28.07 -0.41 -8.98
C LEU A 8 27.39 -1.74 -8.60
N SER A 9 27.26 -2.05 -7.30
CA SER A 9 26.71 -3.34 -6.84
C SER A 9 25.18 -3.43 -6.87
N ALA A 10 24.47 -2.44 -7.42
CA ALA A 10 23.03 -2.49 -7.59
C ALA A 10 22.65 -2.27 -9.06
N ALA A 11 23.37 -2.90 -9.99
CA ALA A 11 22.77 -3.26 -11.27
C ALA A 11 21.74 -4.36 -10.99
N GLY A 12 20.56 -3.93 -10.54
CA GLY A 12 19.43 -4.80 -10.25
C GLY A 12 19.09 -5.60 -11.49
N THR A 13 19.54 -6.84 -11.54
CA THR A 13 18.91 -7.88 -12.34
C THR A 13 17.57 -8.20 -11.69
N GLY A 14 16.64 -7.24 -11.77
CA GLY A 14 15.22 -7.46 -11.56
C GLY A 14 14.73 -8.36 -12.68
N GLY A 15 15.05 -9.66 -12.59
CA GLY A 15 14.48 -10.66 -13.48
C GLY A 15 12.95 -10.60 -13.41
N VAL A 16 12.29 -11.35 -14.28
CA VAL A 16 10.82 -11.38 -14.46
C VAL A 16 10.00 -11.45 -13.16
N TRP A 17 10.60 -11.87 -12.05
CA TRP A 17 10.07 -11.85 -10.70
C TRP A 17 9.63 -10.48 -10.20
N TYR A 18 10.40 -9.42 -10.42
CA TYR A 18 10.06 -8.09 -9.92
C TYR A 18 8.74 -7.55 -10.53
N PRO A 19 8.57 -7.49 -11.86
CA PRO A 19 7.31 -7.06 -12.46
C PRO A 19 6.16 -8.03 -12.15
N LEU A 20 6.42 -9.33 -11.99
CA LEU A 20 5.41 -10.31 -11.59
C LEU A 20 4.85 -10.01 -10.18
N VAL A 21 5.73 -9.73 -9.21
CA VAL A 21 5.34 -9.37 -7.84
C VAL A 21 4.54 -8.06 -7.84
N LEU A 22 4.96 -7.07 -8.63
CA LEU A 22 4.20 -5.83 -8.79
C LEU A 22 2.81 -6.07 -9.38
N ALA A 23 2.69 -6.91 -10.41
CA ALA A 23 1.40 -7.24 -11.00
C ALA A 23 0.47 -7.95 -10.00
N LEU A 24 1.00 -8.91 -9.22
CA LEU A 24 0.25 -9.60 -8.17
C LEU A 24 -0.18 -8.65 -7.05
N ALA A 25 0.71 -7.75 -6.62
CA ALA A 25 0.41 -6.74 -5.61
C ALA A 25 -0.69 -5.80 -6.11
N ALA A 26 -0.62 -5.34 -7.36
CA ALA A 26 -1.63 -4.48 -7.97
C ALA A 26 -3.00 -5.19 -8.07
N LEU A 27 -3.01 -6.44 -8.53
CA LEU A 27 -4.23 -7.24 -8.66
C LEU A 27 -4.87 -7.51 -7.29
N GLY A 28 -4.08 -7.95 -6.32
CA GLY A 28 -4.54 -8.19 -4.94
C GLY A 28 -5.06 -6.91 -4.29
N GLY A 29 -4.35 -5.80 -4.45
CA GLY A 29 -4.78 -4.49 -3.97
C GLY A 29 -6.11 -4.05 -4.57
N ALA A 30 -6.31 -4.21 -5.88
CA ALA A 30 -7.56 -3.86 -6.55
C ALA A 30 -8.76 -4.71 -6.08
N VAL A 31 -8.57 -6.02 -5.91
CA VAL A 31 -9.61 -6.93 -5.38
C VAL A 31 -9.99 -6.54 -3.96
N LEU A 32 -9.01 -6.30 -3.10
CA LEU A 32 -9.25 -5.94 -1.70
C LEU A 32 -9.93 -4.56 -1.61
N LEU A 33 -9.47 -3.57 -2.37
CA LEU A 33 -10.07 -2.23 -2.44
C LEU A 33 -11.53 -2.31 -2.92
N GLY A 34 -11.79 -3.07 -3.99
CA GLY A 34 -13.13 -3.30 -4.51
C GLY A 34 -14.04 -3.99 -3.48
N GLY A 35 -13.53 -5.00 -2.78
CA GLY A 35 -14.24 -5.68 -1.70
C GLY A 35 -14.59 -4.77 -0.52
N GLY A 36 -13.64 -3.93 -0.10
CA GLY A 36 -13.86 -2.92 0.95
C GLY A 36 -14.88 -1.87 0.56
N LEU A 37 -14.81 -1.35 -0.68
CA LEU A 37 -15.77 -0.39 -1.21
C LEU A 37 -17.17 -1.02 -1.35
N ALA A 38 -17.26 -2.25 -1.87
CA ALA A 38 -18.52 -2.98 -1.97
C ALA A 38 -19.12 -3.24 -0.58
N ALA A 39 -18.31 -3.59 0.42
CA ALA A 39 -18.78 -3.75 1.80
C ALA A 39 -19.27 -2.43 2.40
N PHE A 40 -18.59 -1.31 2.14
CA PHE A 40 -19.05 0.03 2.53
C PHE A 40 -20.40 0.37 1.90
N LEU A 41 -20.53 0.20 0.58
CA LEU A 41 -21.78 0.48 -0.13
C LEU A 41 -22.93 -0.42 0.33
N ARG A 42 -22.64 -1.65 0.76
CA ARG A 42 -23.65 -2.61 1.25
C ARG A 42 -24.03 -2.45 2.73
N ARG A 43 -23.14 -1.97 3.60
CA ARG A 43 -23.36 -1.93 5.07
C ARG A 43 -23.30 -0.53 5.69
N GLY A 44 -22.85 0.50 4.96
CA GLY A 44 -22.84 1.90 5.41
C GLY A 44 -21.92 2.23 6.59
N SER A 45 -21.06 1.30 7.05
CA SER A 45 -20.18 1.52 8.21
C SER A 45 -18.84 2.15 7.82
N ARG A 46 -18.47 3.24 8.50
CA ARG A 46 -17.22 4.01 8.31
C ARG A 46 -15.95 3.15 8.43
N SER A 47 -15.99 2.07 9.21
CA SER A 47 -14.86 1.16 9.36
C SER A 47 -14.49 0.45 8.04
N TYR A 48 -15.47 0.06 7.21
CA TYR A 48 -15.21 -0.56 5.91
C TYR A 48 -14.55 0.40 4.91
N LEU A 49 -14.92 1.68 4.96
CA LEU A 49 -14.30 2.71 4.13
C LEU A 49 -12.83 2.95 4.52
N LEU A 50 -12.51 2.92 5.82
CA LEU A 50 -11.14 3.07 6.29
C LEU A 50 -10.26 1.87 5.90
N VAL A 51 -10.79 0.65 5.98
CA VAL A 51 -10.09 -0.55 5.47
C VAL A 51 -9.89 -0.44 3.96
N ALA A 52 -10.92 -0.03 3.21
CA ALA A 52 -10.81 0.17 1.77
C ALA A 52 -9.71 1.20 1.43
N LEU A 53 -9.69 2.36 2.11
CA LEU A 53 -8.65 3.36 1.92
C LEU A 53 -7.25 2.82 2.27
N ALA A 54 -7.09 2.02 3.33
CA ALA A 54 -5.81 1.40 3.68
C ALA A 54 -5.31 0.47 2.56
N LEU A 55 -6.21 -0.30 1.96
CA LEU A 55 -5.90 -1.15 0.81
C LEU A 55 -5.58 -0.31 -0.43
N GLY A 56 -6.26 0.83 -0.60
CA GLY A 56 -5.95 1.82 -1.64
C GLY A 56 -4.56 2.41 -1.48
N THR A 57 -4.11 2.69 -0.26
CA THR A 57 -2.73 3.16 -0.01
C THR A 57 -1.69 2.10 -0.33
N LEU A 58 -1.99 0.82 -0.08
CA LEU A 58 -1.11 -0.28 -0.48
C LEU A 58 -0.99 -0.36 -2.01
N LEU A 59 -2.10 -0.19 -2.72
CA LEU A 59 -2.12 -0.15 -4.19
C LEU A 59 -1.36 1.07 -4.74
N ALA A 60 -1.53 2.24 -4.12
CA ALA A 60 -0.79 3.45 -4.48
C ALA A 60 0.72 3.25 -4.28
N ARG A 61 1.15 2.54 -3.22
CA ARG A 61 2.56 2.21 -2.96
C ARG A 61 3.14 1.36 -4.08
N THR A 62 2.38 0.36 -4.55
CA THR A 62 2.77 -0.41 -5.75
C THR A 62 2.89 0.47 -6.98
N GLY A 63 2.00 1.45 -7.16
CA GLY A 63 2.09 2.43 -8.24
C GLY A 63 3.33 3.33 -8.16
N VAL A 64 3.73 3.76 -6.96
CA VAL A 64 4.97 4.53 -6.73
C VAL A 64 6.20 3.70 -7.12
N ALA A 65 6.25 2.42 -6.74
CA ALA A 65 7.33 1.52 -7.13
C ALA A 65 7.41 1.34 -8.66
N VAL A 66 6.27 1.14 -9.33
CA VAL A 66 6.20 1.09 -10.80
C VAL A 66 6.70 2.39 -11.42
N ALA A 67 6.27 3.54 -10.90
CA ALA A 67 6.67 4.84 -11.43
C ALA A 67 8.19 5.10 -11.24
N ALA A 68 8.77 4.64 -10.14
CA ALA A 68 10.22 4.70 -9.92
C ALA A 68 10.99 3.86 -10.96
N GLU A 69 10.51 2.65 -11.24
CA GLU A 69 11.11 1.73 -12.22
C GLU A 69 10.99 2.23 -13.65
N LEU A 70 9.87 2.90 -13.99
CA LEU A 70 9.71 3.59 -15.26
C LEU A 70 10.56 4.88 -15.36
N GLY A 71 11.31 5.23 -14.31
CA GLY A 71 12.13 6.44 -14.26
C GLY A 71 11.34 7.74 -14.10
N LEU A 72 10.05 7.66 -13.76
CA LEU A 72 9.17 8.82 -13.59
C LEU A 72 9.36 9.51 -12.23
N LEU A 73 9.91 8.81 -11.23
CA LEU A 73 10.18 9.34 -9.90
C LEU A 73 11.66 9.21 -9.54
N GLY A 74 12.27 10.30 -9.06
CA GLY A 74 13.64 10.28 -8.57
C GLY A 74 13.82 9.45 -7.29
N ALA A 75 15.07 9.09 -6.98
CA ALA A 75 15.40 8.17 -5.88
C ALA A 75 14.84 8.61 -4.51
N GLY A 76 15.00 9.88 -4.17
CA GLY A 76 14.49 10.42 -2.90
C GLY A 76 12.96 10.54 -2.86
N VAL A 77 12.33 10.86 -3.99
CA VAL A 77 10.87 11.11 -4.05
C VAL A 77 10.10 9.81 -3.88
N HIS A 78 10.50 8.74 -4.57
CA HIS A 78 9.79 7.46 -4.42
C HIS A 78 9.98 6.87 -3.01
N HIS A 79 11.17 6.96 -2.41
CA HIS A 79 11.41 6.48 -1.04
C HIS A 79 10.53 7.20 -0.01
N VAL A 80 10.46 8.54 -0.08
CA VAL A 80 9.61 9.32 0.83
C VAL A 80 8.14 9.01 0.59
N ALA A 81 7.72 8.83 -0.67
CA ALA A 81 6.35 8.48 -1.00
C ALA A 81 5.96 7.08 -0.51
N GLU A 82 6.84 6.09 -0.64
CA GLU A 82 6.62 4.73 -0.13
C GLU A 82 6.49 4.73 1.40
N HIS A 83 7.43 5.36 2.11
CA HIS A 83 7.36 5.47 3.57
C HIS A 83 6.14 6.28 4.04
N GLY A 84 5.79 7.36 3.34
CA GLY A 84 4.61 8.16 3.64
C GLY A 84 3.32 7.35 3.49
N LEU A 85 3.20 6.58 2.42
CA LEU A 85 2.05 5.68 2.20
C LEU A 85 1.94 4.59 3.26
N ASP A 86 3.06 4.06 3.74
CA ASP A 86 3.07 3.08 4.85
C ASP A 86 2.52 3.68 6.15
N VAL A 87 2.87 4.94 6.47
CA VAL A 87 2.35 5.66 7.64
C VAL A 87 0.84 5.91 7.51
N VAL A 88 0.38 6.34 6.33
CA VAL A 88 -1.05 6.58 6.08
C VAL A 88 -1.84 5.27 6.18
N MET A 89 -1.31 4.18 5.60
CA MET A 89 -1.91 2.84 5.68
C MET A 89 -2.08 2.40 7.14
N ALA A 90 -1.02 2.48 7.93
CA ALA A 90 -1.06 2.12 9.34
C ALA A 90 -2.07 2.97 10.13
N GLY A 91 -2.10 4.29 9.89
CA GLY A 91 -3.07 5.21 10.50
C GLY A 91 -4.52 4.87 10.15
N LEU A 92 -4.80 4.55 8.89
CA LEU A 92 -6.14 4.13 8.44
C LEU A 92 -6.57 2.82 9.06
N VAL A 93 -5.68 1.83 9.18
CA VAL A 93 -5.96 0.56 9.87
C VAL A 93 -6.27 0.79 11.34
N ILE A 94 -5.46 1.59 12.06
CA ILE A 94 -5.70 1.93 13.47
C ILE A 94 -7.07 2.62 13.61
N ALA A 95 -7.38 3.60 12.76
CA ALA A 95 -8.67 4.28 12.76
C ALA A 95 -9.82 3.28 12.51
N ALA A 96 -9.68 2.37 11.55
CA ALA A 96 -10.69 1.36 11.25
C ALA A 96 -11.01 0.48 12.48
N VAL A 97 -9.97 0.03 13.20
CA VAL A 97 -10.13 -0.77 14.43
C VAL A 97 -10.75 0.08 15.54
N TYR A 98 -10.31 1.32 15.71
CA TYR A 98 -10.87 2.23 16.72
C TYR A 98 -12.38 2.43 16.54
N TYR A 99 -12.82 2.75 15.31
CA TYR A 99 -14.23 2.94 15.00
C TYR A 99 -15.04 1.64 15.12
N ALA A 100 -14.47 0.50 14.73
CA ALA A 100 -15.14 -0.80 14.88
C ALA A 100 -15.39 -1.14 16.36
N ARG A 101 -14.39 -0.91 17.24
CA ARG A 101 -14.55 -1.18 18.68
C ARG A 101 -15.50 -0.22 19.38
N GLY A 102 -15.48 1.07 19.00
CA GLY A 102 -16.40 2.06 19.55
C GLY A 102 -17.87 1.75 19.26
N ALA A 103 -18.16 1.20 18.06
CA ALA A 103 -19.51 0.77 17.70
C ALA A 103 -20.02 -0.41 18.56
N THR A 104 -19.14 -1.31 19.00
CA THR A 104 -19.50 -2.47 19.83
C THR A 104 -19.68 -2.10 21.31
N GLY A 105 -18.91 -1.13 21.82
CA GLY A 105 -18.98 -0.69 23.23
C GLY A 105 -20.21 0.14 23.59
N GLY A 106 -20.93 0.70 22.61
CA GLY A 106 -22.18 1.45 22.83
C GLY A 106 -23.45 0.58 22.89
N ALA A 107 -23.35 -0.73 22.62
CA ALA A 107 -24.49 -1.64 22.55
C ALA A 107 -24.72 -2.45 23.85
N SER A 108 -24.02 -2.12 24.94
CA SER A 108 -24.07 -2.85 26.22
C SER A 108 -24.68 -2.05 27.38
N THR A 109 -25.67 -1.22 27.12
CA THR A 109 -26.46 -0.51 28.16
C THR A 109 -27.95 -0.71 27.98
#